data_AF-A0A937K8M3-F1
#
_entry.id   AF-A0A937K8M3-F1
#
_cell.length_a   1.000
_cell.length_b   1.000
_cell.length_c   1.000
_cell.angle_alpha   90.00
_cell.angle_beta   90.00
_cell.angle_gamma   90.00
#
_symmetry.space_group_name_H-M   'P 1'
#
loop_
_entity.id
_entity.type
_entity.pdbx_description
1 polymer ?
#
loop_
_entity_poly.entity_id
_entity_poly.type
_entity_poly.pdbx_seq_one_letter_code
_entity_poly.pdbx_strand_id
1 'polypeptide(L)'
;MRHQLIALAIGLALPAAASANAFVNGPRGCGFLDGFDDYGPIFTVDEDHLVLSRQGLVGIEWNCDFDTPFDPYLEEGEIQTRMGYCMEPGPFVDPGVFTLMEMGDGTVQMDGSNWDQPLILQICVAP
;
A
#
# COMPACT_ATOMS: atom_id res chain seq x y z
N MET A 1 62.18 -3.82 13.11
CA MET A 1 60.83 -4.18 13.62
C MET A 1 59.81 -3.49 12.73
N ARG A 2 59.04 -4.23 11.94
CA ARG A 2 58.19 -3.72 10.86
C ARG A 2 56.74 -3.85 11.32
N HIS A 3 56.14 -2.75 11.76
CA HIS A 3 54.76 -2.72 12.26
C HIS A 3 53.81 -2.78 11.05
N GLN A 4 53.04 -3.87 10.93
CA GLN A 4 51.96 -3.98 9.93
C GLN A 4 50.69 -3.34 10.52
N LEU A 5 50.22 -2.27 9.88
CA LEU A 5 48.92 -1.66 10.15
C LEU A 5 47.85 -2.46 9.41
N ILE A 6 47.02 -3.19 10.16
CA ILE A 6 45.82 -3.83 9.63
C ILE A 6 44.73 -2.74 9.56
N ALA A 7 44.41 -2.29 8.35
CA ALA A 7 43.28 -1.41 8.11
C ALA A 7 41.98 -2.24 8.15
N LEU A 8 41.17 -2.03 9.18
CA LEU A 8 39.85 -2.64 9.33
C LEU A 8 38.86 -1.89 8.44
N ALA A 9 38.55 -2.43 7.27
CA ALA A 9 37.50 -1.90 6.40
C ALA A 9 36.14 -2.23 7.02
N ILE A 10 35.55 -1.27 7.72
CA ILE A 10 34.16 -1.35 8.17
C ILE A 10 33.29 -1.06 6.94
N GLY A 11 32.84 -2.13 6.29
CA GLY A 11 31.82 -2.04 5.26
C GLY A 11 30.51 -1.59 5.90
N LEU A 12 30.14 -0.33 5.72
CA LEU A 12 28.79 0.17 5.96
C LEU A 12 27.88 -0.45 4.91
N ALA A 13 27.29 -1.61 5.22
CA ALA A 13 26.11 -2.06 4.51
C ALA A 13 24.98 -1.10 4.89
N LEU A 14 24.67 -0.14 4.03
CA LEU A 14 23.42 0.58 4.13
C LEU A 14 22.29 -0.45 4.05
N PRO A 15 21.34 -0.48 4.99
CA PRO A 15 20.15 -1.27 4.77
C PRO A 15 19.50 -0.72 3.50
N ALA A 16 19.31 -1.57 2.50
CA ALA A 16 18.39 -1.26 1.42
C ALA A 16 17.06 -0.96 2.10
N ALA A 17 16.65 0.30 2.12
CA ALA A 17 15.32 0.66 2.56
C ALA A 17 14.39 -0.07 1.58
N ALA A 18 13.78 -1.16 2.03
CA ALA A 18 12.73 -1.80 1.27
C ALA A 18 11.62 -0.76 1.13
N SER A 19 11.49 -0.18 -0.05
CA SER A 19 10.41 0.76 -0.33
C SER A 19 9.09 -0.01 -0.12
N ALA A 20 8.17 0.56 0.64
CA ALA A 20 6.87 -0.07 0.86
C ALA A 20 6.13 -0.11 -0.48
N ASN A 21 5.47 -1.23 -0.79
CA ASN A 21 4.65 -1.33 -1.98
C ASN A 21 3.53 -0.28 -1.94
N ALA A 22 3.25 0.32 -3.10
CA ALA A 22 2.03 1.08 -3.33
C ALA A 22 0.99 0.19 -4.00
N PHE A 23 -0.27 0.41 -3.69
CA PHE A 23 -1.38 -0.42 -4.18
C PHE A 23 -2.39 0.49 -4.86
N VAL A 24 -2.55 0.37 -6.17
CA VAL A 24 -3.32 1.32 -6.98
C VAL A 24 -4.41 0.62 -7.76
N ASN A 25 -5.64 1.11 -7.64
CA ASN A 25 -6.73 0.83 -8.56
C ASN A 25 -6.95 2.04 -9.48
N GLY A 26 -7.29 1.80 -10.75
CA GLY A 26 -7.60 2.85 -11.73
C GLY A 26 -7.02 2.57 -13.11
N PRO A 27 -7.43 3.33 -14.15
CA PRO A 27 -7.13 3.05 -15.55
C PRO A 27 -5.64 3.21 -15.90
N ARG A 28 -4.88 4.03 -15.14
CA ARG A 28 -3.43 4.20 -15.36
C ARG A 28 -2.58 3.21 -14.57
N GLY A 29 -3.17 2.45 -13.64
CA GLY A 29 -2.45 1.48 -12.80
C GLY A 29 -1.23 2.11 -12.14
N CYS A 30 -0.09 1.41 -12.15
CA CYS A 30 1.15 1.95 -11.58
C CYS A 30 1.71 3.21 -12.27
N GLY A 31 1.37 3.47 -13.54
CA GLY A 31 1.72 4.73 -14.21
C GLY A 31 1.02 5.95 -13.59
N PHE A 32 0.06 5.73 -12.69
CA PHE A 32 -0.49 6.78 -11.85
C PHE A 32 0.59 7.46 -11.00
N LEU A 33 1.58 6.69 -10.55
CA LEU A 33 2.63 7.14 -9.62
C LEU A 33 3.74 7.93 -10.32
N ASP A 34 3.75 7.99 -11.65
CA ASP A 34 4.74 8.72 -12.43
C ASP A 34 4.67 10.22 -12.11
N GLY A 35 5.70 10.75 -11.44
CA GLY A 35 5.81 12.16 -11.05
C GLY A 35 5.51 12.46 -9.58
N PHE A 36 5.26 11.43 -8.76
CA PHE A 36 5.24 11.55 -7.30
C PHE A 36 6.63 11.19 -6.73
N ASP A 37 7.46 12.21 -6.48
CA ASP A 37 8.87 12.04 -6.05
C ASP A 37 9.03 11.63 -4.57
N ASP A 38 7.99 11.83 -3.76
CA ASP A 38 7.94 11.43 -2.37
C ASP A 38 6.48 11.02 -2.09
N TYR A 39 6.26 9.89 -1.43
CA TYR A 39 4.94 9.50 -0.90
C TYR A 39 4.55 10.36 0.32
N GLY A 40 4.79 11.67 0.22
CA GLY A 40 4.18 12.69 1.06
C GLY A 40 2.65 12.63 0.92
N PRO A 41 1.95 13.03 1.98
CA PRO A 41 0.66 12.47 2.37
C PRO A 41 -0.30 12.44 1.18
N ILE A 42 -0.62 11.22 0.72
CA ILE A 42 -1.87 10.61 0.19
C ILE A 42 -3.00 11.52 -0.39
N PHE A 43 -2.78 12.82 -0.56
CA PHE A 43 -3.76 13.86 -0.89
C PHE A 43 -3.86 14.14 -2.39
N THR A 44 -3.26 13.31 -3.22
CA THR A 44 -3.23 13.47 -4.68
C THR A 44 -3.82 12.27 -5.39
N VAL A 45 -4.83 11.63 -4.80
CA VAL A 45 -5.69 10.72 -5.54
C VAL A 45 -6.59 11.57 -6.44
N ASP A 46 -6.66 11.25 -7.73
CA ASP A 46 -7.59 11.89 -8.66
C ASP A 46 -8.96 11.17 -8.64
N GLU A 47 -9.90 11.58 -9.50
CA GLU A 47 -11.26 11.01 -9.53
C GLU A 47 -11.30 9.55 -10.03
N ASP A 48 -10.27 9.09 -10.72
CA ASP A 48 -10.23 7.79 -11.40
C ASP A 48 -9.38 6.73 -10.69
N HIS A 49 -8.74 7.08 -9.56
CA HIS A 49 -7.85 6.19 -8.85
C HIS A 49 -8.27 5.98 -7.39
N LEU A 50 -7.89 4.83 -6.85
CA LEU A 50 -7.92 4.56 -5.42
C LEU A 50 -6.55 4.04 -5.01
N VAL A 51 -6.07 4.48 -3.86
CA VAL A 51 -4.78 4.08 -3.32
C VAL A 51 -4.98 3.39 -1.98
N LEU A 52 -4.54 2.15 -1.86
CA LEU A 52 -4.52 1.46 -0.57
C LEU A 52 -3.24 1.83 0.17
N SER A 53 -3.42 2.65 1.20
CA SER A 53 -2.40 3.00 2.18
C SER A 53 -2.45 2.05 3.37
N ARG A 54 -1.41 2.06 4.22
CA ARG A 54 -1.38 1.25 5.44
C ARG A 54 -2.60 1.47 6.34
N GLN A 55 -3.19 2.66 6.29
CA GLN A 55 -4.35 3.05 7.10
C GLN A 55 -5.69 2.68 6.44
N GLY A 56 -5.70 2.25 5.18
CA GLY A 56 -6.91 1.91 4.45
C GLY A 56 -6.93 2.53 3.05
N LEU A 57 -8.09 2.44 2.37
CA LEU A 57 -8.25 2.89 0.99
C LEU A 57 -8.54 4.39 0.93
N VAL A 58 -7.85 5.09 0.03
CA VAL A 58 -8.01 6.53 -0.16
C VAL A 58 -8.48 6.83 -1.57
N GLY A 59 -9.48 7.70 -1.66
CA GLY A 59 -10.03 8.31 -2.87
C GLY A 59 -10.54 9.73 -2.61
N ILE A 60 -10.97 10.45 -3.65
CA ILE A 60 -11.53 11.80 -3.49
C ILE A 60 -12.87 11.76 -2.76
N GLU A 61 -13.77 10.88 -3.21
CA GLU A 61 -15.15 10.83 -2.70
C GLU A 61 -15.34 9.72 -1.66
N TRP A 62 -14.58 8.63 -1.82
CA TRP A 62 -14.76 7.42 -1.06
C TRP A 62 -13.44 7.02 -0.42
N ASN A 63 -13.47 6.83 0.90
CA ASN A 63 -12.30 6.48 1.69
C ASN A 63 -12.70 5.41 2.71
N CYS A 64 -11.82 4.46 3.00
CA CYS A 64 -11.99 3.54 4.12
C CYS A 64 -10.80 3.61 5.06
N ASP A 65 -11.08 3.69 6.35
CA ASP A 65 -10.08 3.64 7.41
C ASP A 65 -10.13 2.26 8.07
N PHE A 66 -8.97 1.66 8.27
CA PHE A 66 -8.79 0.44 9.05
C PHE A 66 -8.54 0.79 10.52
N ASP A 67 -9.15 0.03 11.42
CA ASP A 67 -8.93 0.14 12.88
C ASP A 67 -7.47 -0.15 13.25
N THR A 68 -6.81 -1.02 12.48
CA THR A 68 -5.38 -1.34 12.63
C THR A 68 -4.68 -1.28 11.27
N PRO A 69 -3.43 -0.79 11.21
CA PRO A 69 -2.71 -0.74 9.94
C PRO A 69 -2.52 -2.12 9.31
N PHE A 70 -2.59 -2.19 7.98
CA PHE A 70 -2.19 -3.40 7.26
C PHE A 70 -0.68 -3.45 6.99
N ASP A 71 -0.15 -4.65 6.80
CA ASP A 71 1.26 -4.85 6.43
C ASP A 71 1.38 -4.87 4.89
N PRO A 72 2.11 -3.91 4.28
CA PRO A 72 2.25 -3.81 2.82
C PRO A 72 3.16 -4.89 2.20
N TYR A 73 3.69 -5.82 3.00
CA TYR A 73 4.50 -6.95 2.55
C TYR A 73 3.71 -8.25 2.64
N LEU A 74 2.69 -8.40 1.79
CA LEU A 74 1.93 -9.66 1.65
C LEU A 74 2.74 -10.66 0.81
N GLU A 75 2.89 -11.88 1.31
CA GLU A 75 3.34 -13.02 0.50
C GLU A 75 2.22 -13.55 -0.41
N GLU A 76 2.58 -14.29 -1.47
CA GLU A 76 1.60 -14.90 -2.38
C GLU A 76 0.61 -15.81 -1.63
N GLY A 77 -0.68 -15.52 -1.80
CA GLY A 77 -1.76 -16.22 -1.11
C GLY A 77 -1.89 -15.88 0.38
N GLU A 78 -1.07 -14.98 0.92
CA GLU A 78 -1.26 -14.45 2.27
C GLU A 78 -2.56 -13.63 2.33
N ILE A 79 -3.35 -13.86 3.37
CA ILE A 79 -4.58 -13.13 3.62
C ILE A 79 -4.44 -12.34 4.92
N GLN A 80 -4.68 -11.03 4.84
CA GLN A 80 -4.81 -10.16 6.00
C GLN A 80 -6.24 -9.65 6.13
N THR A 81 -6.77 -9.69 7.35
CA THR A 81 -8.11 -9.15 7.67
C THR A 81 -7.99 -7.86 8.47
N ARG A 82 -8.77 -6.84 8.12
CA ARG A 82 -8.86 -5.56 8.84
C ARG A 82 -10.31 -5.19 9.11
N MET A 83 -10.60 -4.80 10.34
CA MET A 83 -11.86 -4.13 10.67
C MET A 83 -11.71 -2.64 10.34
N GLY A 84 -12.81 -1.95 10.08
CA GLY A 84 -12.78 -0.52 9.86
C GLY A 84 -14.13 0.03 9.42
N TYR A 85 -14.09 1.14 8.70
CA TYR A 85 -15.28 1.76 8.11
C TYR A 85 -14.95 2.50 6.82
N CYS A 86 -15.95 2.67 5.96
CA CYS A 86 -15.87 3.53 4.79
C CYS A 86 -16.71 4.80 5.00
N MET A 87 -16.23 5.91 4.43
CA MET A 87 -16.87 7.21 4.40
C MET A 87 -17.22 7.54 2.95
N GLU A 88 -18.49 7.87 2.73
CA GLU A 88 -18.99 8.44 1.48
C GLU A 88 -19.23 9.94 1.65
N PRO A 89 -19.36 10.71 0.55
CA PRO A 89 -19.69 12.13 0.65
C PRO A 89 -21.00 12.34 1.43
N GLY A 90 -20.91 12.92 2.62
CA GLY A 90 -22.04 13.10 3.54
C GLY A 90 -21.75 12.58 4.95
N PRO A 91 -22.77 12.44 5.81
CA PRO A 91 -22.60 11.95 7.19
C PRO A 91 -22.59 10.41 7.29
N PHE A 92 -22.36 9.71 6.18
CA PHE A 92 -22.51 8.25 6.12
C PHE A 92 -21.18 7.57 6.44
N VAL A 93 -21.21 6.73 7.47
CA VAL A 93 -20.10 5.88 7.88
C VAL A 93 -20.61 4.45 7.85
N ASP A 94 -19.97 3.59 7.06
CA ASP A 94 -20.35 2.20 6.91
C ASP A 94 -19.27 1.27 7.47
N PRO A 95 -19.49 0.63 8.64
CA PRO A 95 -18.51 -0.28 9.21
C PRO A 95 -18.38 -1.56 8.38
N GLY A 96 -17.16 -2.07 8.26
CA GLY A 96 -16.88 -3.24 7.43
C GLY A 96 -15.73 -4.10 7.93
N VAL A 97 -15.68 -5.31 7.38
CA VAL A 97 -14.51 -6.21 7.46
C VAL A 97 -13.89 -6.28 6.08
N PHE A 98 -12.59 -6.04 6.00
CA PHE A 98 -11.82 -6.05 4.77
C PHE A 98 -10.84 -7.21 4.77
N THR A 99 -10.77 -7.97 3.68
CA THR A 99 -9.74 -8.98 3.48
C THR A 99 -8.87 -8.61 2.30
N LEU A 100 -7.55 -8.66 2.49
CA LEU A 100 -6.55 -8.36 1.49
C LEU A 100 -5.78 -9.65 1.17
N MET A 101 -5.69 -10.00 -0.11
CA MET A 101 -5.00 -11.20 -0.59
C MET A 101 -4.09 -10.87 -1.77
N GLU A 102 -2.81 -11.20 -1.69
CA GLU A 102 -1.92 -11.16 -2.84
C GLU A 102 -2.19 -12.36 -3.76
N MET A 103 -2.38 -12.09 -5.05
CA MET A 103 -2.92 -13.03 -6.02
C MET A 103 -1.87 -13.83 -6.81
N GLY A 104 -0.58 -13.51 -6.68
CA GLY A 104 0.54 -14.11 -7.41
C GLY A 104 0.76 -13.55 -8.82
N ASP A 105 -0.09 -12.62 -9.26
CA ASP A 105 -0.01 -11.98 -10.57
C ASP A 105 0.39 -10.49 -10.51
N GLY A 106 0.89 -10.04 -9.35
CA GLY A 106 1.24 -8.65 -9.10
C GLY A 106 0.04 -7.79 -8.71
N THR A 107 -1.05 -8.41 -8.24
CA THR A 107 -2.23 -7.71 -7.73
C THR A 107 -2.57 -8.14 -6.30
N VAL A 108 -3.26 -7.23 -5.60
CA VAL A 108 -3.96 -7.52 -4.36
C VAL A 108 -5.45 -7.45 -4.63
N GLN A 109 -6.16 -8.51 -4.26
CA GLN A 109 -7.61 -8.50 -4.14
C GLN A 109 -7.99 -7.99 -2.75
N MET A 110 -8.85 -6.97 -2.71
CA MET A 110 -9.46 -6.46 -1.49
C MET A 110 -10.97 -6.71 -1.53
N ASP A 111 -11.48 -7.53 -0.61
CA ASP A 111 -12.92 -7.71 -0.41
C ASP A 111 -13.38 -6.89 0.79
N GLY A 112 -14.56 -6.29 0.70
CA GLY A 112 -15.25 -5.66 1.82
C GLY A 112 -16.53 -6.41 2.13
N SER A 113 -16.87 -6.55 3.41
CA SER A 113 -18.08 -7.27 3.86
C SER A 113 -19.38 -6.73 3.27
N ASN A 114 -19.38 -5.48 2.84
CA ASN A 114 -20.55 -4.77 2.31
C ASN A 114 -20.41 -4.49 0.80
N TRP A 115 -19.42 -5.09 0.12
CA TRP A 115 -19.19 -4.88 -1.31
C TRP A 115 -19.70 -6.06 -2.11
N ASP A 116 -20.31 -5.78 -3.26
CA ASP A 116 -20.80 -6.81 -4.17
C ASP A 116 -19.68 -7.46 -5.00
N GLN A 117 -18.55 -6.76 -5.17
CA GLN A 117 -17.41 -7.17 -5.97
C GLN A 117 -16.10 -6.83 -5.25
N PRO A 118 -15.05 -7.64 -5.43
CA PRO A 118 -13.72 -7.28 -4.93
C PRO A 118 -13.16 -6.08 -5.67
N LEU A 119 -12.35 -5.29 -4.97
CA LEU A 119 -11.49 -4.29 -5.56
C LEU A 119 -10.13 -4.92 -5.89
N ILE A 120 -9.70 -4.82 -7.14
CA ILE A 120 -8.38 -5.31 -7.58
C ILE A 120 -7.42 -4.13 -7.64
N LEU A 121 -6.30 -4.24 -6.92
CA LEU A 121 -5.24 -3.23 -6.87
C LEU A 121 -3.96 -3.78 -7.46
N GLN A 122 -3.28 -3.00 -8.31
CA GLN A 122 -1.95 -3.35 -8.79
C GLN A 122 -0.90 -3.08 -7.71
N ILE A 123 0.04 -4.00 -7.54
CA ILE A 123 1.21 -3.82 -6.70
C ILE A 123 2.25 -3.03 -7.49
N CYS A 124 2.55 -1.83 -7.02
CA CYS A 124 3.48 -0.93 -7.65
C CYS A 124 4.76 -0.83 -6.80
N VAL A 125 5.88 -1.08 -7.46
CA VAL A 125 7.20 -0.84 -6.87
C VAL A 125 7.34 0.66 -6.64
N ALA A 126 7.54 1.05 -5.39
CA ALA A 126 7.85 2.43 -5.05
C ALA A 126 9.21 2.83 -5.63
N PRO A 127 9.32 3.98 -6.34
CA PRO A 127 10.60 4.49 -6.85
C PRO A 127 11.63 4.76 -5.76
#